data_AF-A0A8C1XAS0-F1
#
_entry.id   AF-A0A8C1XAS0-F1
#
_cell.length_a   1.000
_cell.length_b   1.000
_cell.length_c   1.000
_cell.angle_alpha   90.00
_cell.angle_beta   90.00
_cell.angle_gamma   90.00
#
_symmetry.space_group_name_H-M   'P 1'
#
loop_
_entity.id
_entity.type
_entity.pdbx_description
1 polymer ?
#
loop_
_entity_poly.entity_id
_entity_poly.type
_entity_poly.pdbx_seq_one_letter_code
_entity_poly.pdbx_strand_id
1 'polypeptide(L)'
;MTHRLGRQDCIDSFHRDLFDLHGAVMDVFSKTGPVRFPSWKFPDKLSCNLVLVSLLEEYDYVDSDEEFSQHSHIVLQKLMFHR
;
A
#
# COMPACT_ATOMS: atom_id res chain seq x y z
N MET A 1 -18.78 7.61 -11.52
CA MET A 1 -18.04 6.61 -10.72
C MET A 1 -17.17 7.24 -9.62
N THR A 2 -17.38 8.52 -9.28
CA THR A 2 -16.50 9.33 -8.41
C THR A 2 -16.92 9.40 -6.94
N HIS A 3 -18.11 8.92 -6.56
CA HIS A 3 -18.65 9.09 -5.20
C HIS A 3 -17.92 8.30 -4.09
N ARG A 4 -16.88 7.52 -4.43
CA ARG A 4 -16.11 6.71 -3.48
C ARG A 4 -14.65 7.13 -3.34
N LEU A 5 -14.18 8.04 -4.20
CA LEU A 5 -12.79 8.47 -4.19
C LEU A 5 -12.53 9.31 -2.92
N GLY A 6 -11.43 9.03 -2.23
CA GLY A 6 -11.05 9.77 -1.02
C GLY A 6 -11.92 9.52 0.22
N ARG A 7 -12.91 8.63 0.17
CA ARG A 7 -13.70 8.29 1.37
C ARG A 7 -12.87 7.54 2.40
N GLN A 8 -13.02 7.92 3.67
CA GLN A 8 -12.34 7.31 4.81
C GLN A 8 -12.54 5.78 4.87
N ASP A 9 -13.78 5.29 4.73
CA ASP A 9 -14.08 3.85 4.78
C ASP A 9 -13.32 3.03 3.72
N CYS A 10 -13.08 3.62 2.56
CA CYS A 10 -12.30 2.99 1.50
C CYS A 10 -10.80 3.03 1.81
N ILE A 11 -10.28 4.15 2.29
CA ILE A 11 -8.87 4.31 2.70
C ILE A 11 -8.54 3.33 3.83
N ASP A 12 -9.38 3.28 4.87
CA ASP A 12 -9.23 2.35 5.99
C ASP A 12 -9.24 0.88 5.52
N SER A 13 -10.06 0.56 4.51
CA SER A 13 -10.09 -0.79 3.93
C SER A 13 -8.77 -1.12 3.23
N PHE A 14 -8.24 -0.18 2.43
CA PHE A 14 -6.95 -0.39 1.78
C PHE A 14 -5.81 -0.55 2.77
N HIS A 15 -5.82 0.19 3.88
CA HIS A 15 -4.85 0.03 4.96
C HIS A 15 -4.87 -1.39 5.53
N ARG A 16 -6.06 -1.90 5.87
CA ARG A 16 -6.21 -3.28 6.37
C ARG A 16 -5.72 -4.31 5.36
N ASP A 17 -6.17 -4.21 4.11
CA ASP A 17 -5.83 -5.17 3.06
C ASP A 17 -4.32 -5.19 2.77
N LEU A 18 -3.67 -4.01 2.73
CA LEU A 18 -2.22 -3.90 2.52
C LEU A 18 -1.42 -4.37 3.74
N PHE A 19 -1.92 -4.14 4.95
CA PHE A 19 -1.28 -4.61 6.18
C PHE A 19 -1.32 -6.14 6.27
N ASP A 20 -2.46 -6.75 5.96
CA ASP A 20 -2.62 -8.21 5.90
C ASP A 20 -1.70 -8.83 4.84
N LEU A 21 -1.62 -8.21 3.66
CA LEU A 21 -0.71 -8.65 2.59
C LEU A 21 0.76 -8.53 3.03
N HIS A 22 1.14 -7.44 3.70
CA HIS A 22 2.48 -7.27 4.24
C HIS A 22 2.81 -8.37 5.26
N GLY A 23 1.89 -8.65 6.19
CA GLY A 23 2.05 -9.73 7.17
C GLY A 23 2.23 -11.10 6.53
N ALA A 24 1.43 -11.42 5.50
CA ALA A 24 1.56 -12.67 4.75
C ALA A 24 2.91 -12.80 4.04
N VAL A 25 3.40 -11.73 3.41
CA VAL A 25 4.72 -11.72 2.75
C VAL A 25 5.84 -11.89 3.78
N MET A 26 5.74 -11.24 4.95
CA MET A 26 6.72 -11.40 6.03
C MET A 26 6.73 -12.81 6.63
N ASP A 27 5.56 -13.45 6.79
CA ASP A 27 5.48 -14.85 7.21
C ASP A 27 6.19 -15.79 6.23
N VAL A 28 6.01 -15.58 4.92
CA VAL A 28 6.75 -16.34 3.89
C VAL A 28 8.25 -16.09 3.99
N PHE A 29 8.68 -14.83 4.08
CA PHE A 29 10.11 -14.49 4.22
C PHE A 29 10.76 -15.06 5.47
N SER A 30 10.01 -15.18 6.57
CA SER A 30 10.51 -15.79 7.81
C SER A 30 10.90 -17.27 7.61
N LYS A 31 10.24 -17.96 6.67
CA LYS A 31 10.43 -19.39 6.38
C LYS A 31 11.40 -19.64 5.24
N THR A 32 11.36 -18.81 4.20
CA THR A 32 12.15 -19.01 2.96
C THR A 32 13.39 -18.14 2.90
N GLY A 33 13.51 -17.15 3.77
CA GLY A 33 14.44 -16.03 3.60
C GLY A 33 13.94 -15.00 2.58
N PRO A 34 14.61 -13.83 2.51
CA PRO A 34 14.20 -12.71 1.66
C PRO A 34 14.42 -12.97 0.16
N VAL A 35 13.43 -12.58 -0.65
CA VAL A 35 13.51 -12.64 -2.12
C VAL A 35 14.26 -11.42 -2.65
N ARG A 36 15.46 -11.64 -3.21
CA ARG A 36 16.36 -10.58 -3.71
C ARG A 36 16.26 -10.40 -5.23
N PHE A 37 15.07 -10.05 -5.71
CA PHE A 37 14.84 -9.66 -7.10
C PHE A 37 14.41 -8.19 -7.15
N PRO A 38 14.53 -7.52 -8.30
CA PRO A 38 13.95 -6.19 -8.47
C PRO A 38 12.45 -6.23 -8.16
N SER A 39 11.96 -5.23 -7.42
CA SER A 39 10.53 -5.09 -7.18
C SER A 39 9.81 -4.85 -8.50
N TRP A 40 8.75 -5.61 -8.72
CA TRP A 40 7.90 -5.46 -9.89
C TRP A 40 7.22 -4.08 -9.97
N LYS A 41 7.07 -3.39 -8.82
CA LYS A 41 6.41 -2.09 -8.72
C LYS A 41 7.38 -0.92 -8.53
N PHE A 42 8.53 -1.17 -7.91
CA PHE A 42 9.59 -0.17 -7.69
C PHE A 42 10.89 -0.71 -8.29
N PRO A 43 11.11 -0.59 -9.61
CA PRO A 43 12.22 -1.26 -10.29
C PRO A 43 13.62 -0.89 -9.76
N ASP A 44 13.72 0.26 -9.09
CA ASP A 44 14.91 0.78 -8.42
C ASP A 44 15.19 0.11 -7.06
N LYS A 45 14.25 -0.66 -6.51
CA LYS A 45 14.33 -1.30 -5.19
C LYS A 45 14.31 -2.81 -5.31
N LEU A 46 14.98 -3.49 -4.38
CA LEU A 46 14.80 -4.93 -4.19
C LEU A 46 13.42 -5.20 -3.56
N SER A 47 12.76 -6.28 -4.00
CA SER A 47 11.45 -6.70 -3.49
C SER A 47 11.44 -6.90 -1.98
N CYS A 48 12.53 -7.42 -1.40
CA CYS A 48 12.63 -7.62 0.04
C CYS A 48 12.88 -6.34 0.86
N ASN A 49 13.23 -5.23 0.21
CA ASN A 49 13.52 -3.95 0.88
C ASN A 49 12.32 -3.00 0.86
N LEU A 50 11.16 -3.46 0.39
CA LEU A 50 9.94 -2.65 0.38
C LEU A 50 9.39 -2.55 1.80
N VAL A 51 9.50 -1.37 2.39
CA VAL A 51 8.89 -1.04 3.68
C VAL A 51 7.47 -0.55 3.42
N LEU A 52 6.53 -1.49 3.26
CA LEU A 52 5.11 -1.18 3.03
C LEU A 52 4.51 -0.37 4.18
N VAL A 53 4.94 -0.63 5.42
CA VAL A 53 4.45 0.09 6.61
C VAL A 53 4.72 1.60 6.51
N SER A 54 5.92 2.01 6.09
CA SER A 54 6.24 3.44 5.92
C SER A 54 5.41 4.11 4.82
N LEU A 55 5.02 3.36 3.78
CA LEU A 55 4.10 3.88 2.75
C LEU A 55 2.68 4.01 3.30
N LEU A 56 2.24 3.08 4.16
CA LEU A 56 0.92 3.19 4.81
C LEU A 56 0.86 4.39 5.77
N GLU A 57 1.94 4.68 6.48
CA GLU A 57 2.03 5.86 7.36
C GLU A 57 2.00 7.19 6.59
N GLU A 58 2.44 7.22 5.33
CA GLU A 58 2.48 8.44 4.50
C GLU A 58 1.10 8.81 3.93
N TYR A 59 0.25 7.83 3.62
CA TYR A 59 -1.01 8.03 2.93
C TYR A 59 -2.20 7.67 3.81
N ASP A 60 -2.88 8.68 4.32
CA ASP A 60 -4.05 8.52 5.20
C ASP A 60 -5.22 9.41 4.75
N TYR A 61 -6.36 9.26 5.41
CA TYR A 61 -7.50 10.15 5.31
C TYR A 61 -7.28 11.42 6.13
N VAL A 62 -7.56 12.57 5.51
CA VAL A 62 -7.50 13.89 6.16
C VAL A 62 -8.81 14.62 5.87
N ASP A 63 -9.63 14.79 6.91
CA ASP A 63 -10.97 15.43 6.79
C ASP A 63 -10.90 16.86 6.24
N SER A 64 -9.84 17.60 6.55
CA SER A 64 -9.62 18.97 6.08
C SER A 64 -9.02 19.07 4.66
N ASP A 65 -8.64 17.95 4.05
CA ASP A 65 -7.96 17.92 2.76
C ASP A 65 -8.48 16.78 1.87
N GLU A 66 -9.49 17.12 1.07
CA GLU A 66 -10.11 16.19 0.14
C GLU A 66 -9.14 15.76 -0.97
N GLU A 67 -8.31 16.68 -1.49
CA GLU A 67 -7.37 16.38 -2.57
C GLU A 67 -6.30 15.39 -2.10
N PHE A 68 -5.75 15.61 -0.91
CA PHE A 68 -4.84 14.66 -0.28
C PHE A 68 -5.51 13.30 -0.05
N SER A 69 -6.72 13.27 0.50
CA SER A 69 -7.44 12.01 0.73
C SER A 69 -7.72 11.25 -0.57
N GLN A 70 -8.10 11.95 -1.65
CA GLN A 70 -8.25 11.35 -2.97
C GLN A 70 -6.92 10.83 -3.52
N HIS A 71 -5.82 11.56 -3.32
CA HIS A 71 -4.49 11.13 -3.69
C HIS A 71 -4.08 9.85 -2.93
N SER A 72 -4.21 9.84 -1.60
CA SER A 72 -3.97 8.69 -0.73
C SER A 72 -4.75 7.46 -1.20
N HIS A 73 -6.05 7.62 -1.50
CA HIS A 73 -6.87 6.54 -2.05
C HIS A 73 -6.27 5.96 -3.34
N ILE A 74 -5.86 6.80 -4.29
CA ILE A 74 -5.29 6.34 -5.56
C ILE A 74 -3.95 5.63 -5.34
N VAL A 75 -3.10 6.17 -4.48
CA VAL A 75 -1.78 5.59 -4.20
C VAL A 75 -1.91 4.22 -3.54
N LEU A 76 -2.72 4.11 -2.48
CA LEU A 76 -2.99 2.86 -1.77
C LEU A 76 -3.62 1.82 -2.69
N GLN A 77 -4.62 2.20 -3.49
CA GLN A 77 -5.22 1.29 -4.47
C GLN A 77 -4.18 0.77 -5.47
N LYS A 78 -3.30 1.65 -5.97
CA LYS A 78 -2.24 1.25 -6.89
C LYS A 78 -1.24 0.29 -6.23
N LEU A 79 -1.01 0.34 -4.91
CA LEU A 79 -0.10 -0.60 -4.21
C LEU A 79 -0.58 -2.04 -4.32
N MET A 80 -1.89 -2.26 -4.35
CA MET A 80 -2.46 -3.60 -4.49
C MET A 80 -2.53 -4.06 -5.95
N PHE A 81 -2.93 -3.18 -6.86
CA PHE A 81 -3.21 -3.56 -8.24
C PHE A 81 -2.12 -3.11 -9.22
N HIS A 82 -1.67 -4.03 -10.07
CA HIS A 82 -0.95 -3.68 -11.28
C HIS A 82 -1.92 -3.05 -12.30
N ARG A 83 -1.44 -2.05 -13.05
CA ARG A 83 -2.09 -1.60 -14.28
C ARG A 83 -1.04 -1.50 -15.38
#